data_AF-A0A196QNN3-F1
#
_entry.id   AF-A0A196QNN3-F1
#
_cell.length_a   1.000
_cell.length_b   1.000
_cell.length_c   1.000
_cell.angle_alpha   90.00
_cell.angle_beta   90.00
_cell.angle_gamma   90.00
#
_symmetry.space_group_name_H-M   'P 1'
#
loop_
_entity.id
_entity.type
_entity.pdbx_description
1 polymer ?
#
loop_
_entity_poly.entity_id
_entity_poly.type
_entity_poly.pdbx_seq_one_letter_code
_entity_poly.pdbx_strand_id
1 'polypeptide(L)'
;MVYRLLPYRKQLNFFWLVALTYSGYYLVLFVVATMAFLISTGLIAKLAPYLPNDLKKVLDGSPEFIPPLLSAALLYKAHDMRFFRQLDRFIVDRLLSANHLAEDYHQLKMLLENVDFFPSRVELIANMKLMEDFDVFVSNPLKEPTDLHSGDSITVWRKVSTLIRFCDACSAEDKDTRFKAQLDELREEHTRRTGVALQMLRLKLSAETFQGIEQQVDHPHPLQKVPDQEKHAALILTSEELNRTSKLLSKYLIADYKKLMSALSAIAAHYVIYSGPDSGRRLKQLVDSGFQGLGSFRELTFHKIILVLAAVFTCALVLFYIRFASFSEMPSEKAFILSINIGIIYAFSALCGALIGSSRRLKVSEEIPWGWYFLAGFLGWCAWLSVTMLTRFSPKPTNGLVEFWKEIEFFITTDLISRFPWSIPAFMFATGIALLTRINPLTKRRRDIQPHISDGIALGFVLLTGLWICLIAHHGMRTSFADKNLTPLDLSFLLESSAVCFVFAFVIGGTIIGIARDVAESGLAVEQREL
;
A
#
# COMPACT_ATOMS: atom_id res chain seq x y z
N MET A 1 10.75 -17.69 -19.65
CA MET A 1 11.31 -18.06 -18.34
C MET A 1 10.23 -18.82 -17.57
N VAL A 2 10.31 -20.16 -17.52
CA VAL A 2 9.29 -21.02 -16.92
C VAL A 2 9.68 -21.27 -15.46
N TYR A 3 9.14 -20.46 -14.54
CA TYR A 3 9.13 -20.86 -13.13
C TYR A 3 8.22 -22.07 -13.01
N ARG A 4 8.79 -23.24 -12.67
CA ARG A 4 8.03 -24.45 -12.35
C ARG A 4 7.04 -24.10 -11.23
N LEU A 5 5.75 -24.20 -11.55
CA LEU A 5 4.62 -24.16 -10.62
C LEU A 5 4.81 -25.26 -9.58
N LEU A 6 5.44 -24.94 -8.43
CA LEU A 6 5.21 -25.72 -7.22
C LEU A 6 3.69 -25.68 -6.93
N PRO A 7 3.09 -26.76 -6.43
CA PRO A 7 1.67 -26.78 -6.13
C PRO A 7 1.31 -25.62 -5.19
N TYR A 8 0.45 -24.74 -5.68
CA TYR A 8 -0.06 -23.48 -5.11
C TYR A 8 -0.23 -23.49 -3.57
N ARG A 9 -0.69 -24.60 -3.01
CA ARG A 9 -0.89 -24.80 -1.57
C ARG A 9 0.41 -24.79 -0.74
N LYS A 10 1.53 -25.29 -1.28
CA LYS A 10 2.83 -25.32 -0.60
C LYS A 10 3.49 -23.94 -0.56
N GLN A 11 3.34 -23.15 -1.63
CA GLN A 11 3.83 -21.77 -1.66
C GLN A 11 3.04 -20.86 -0.72
N LEU A 12 1.72 -21.09 -0.61
CA LEU A 12 0.85 -20.37 0.34
C LEU A 12 1.25 -20.64 1.80
N ASN A 13 1.46 -21.92 2.17
CA ASN A 13 1.89 -22.26 3.54
C ASN A 13 3.25 -21.66 3.89
N PHE A 14 4.18 -21.61 2.93
CA PHE A 14 5.49 -20.99 3.12
C PHE A 14 5.40 -19.47 3.29
N PHE A 15 4.57 -18.80 2.49
CA PHE A 15 4.31 -17.36 2.63
C PHE A 15 3.72 -17.02 4.00
N TRP A 16 2.76 -17.81 4.45
CA TRP A 16 2.13 -17.64 5.77
C TRP A 16 3.11 -17.89 6.90
N LEU A 17 3.95 -18.90 6.77
CA LEU A 17 5.06 -19.14 7.69
C LEU A 17 5.93 -17.88 7.75
N VAL A 18 6.36 -17.31 6.60
CA VAL A 18 7.21 -16.11 6.57
C VAL A 18 6.52 -14.89 7.22
N ALA A 19 5.24 -14.64 6.94
CA ALA A 19 4.48 -13.54 7.52
C ALA A 19 4.32 -13.66 9.06
N LEU A 20 3.96 -14.86 9.53
CA LEU A 20 3.85 -15.17 10.97
C LEU A 20 5.21 -15.15 11.65
N THR A 21 6.25 -15.66 10.99
CA THR A 21 7.61 -15.66 11.54
C THR A 21 8.16 -14.25 11.62
N TYR A 22 7.82 -13.37 10.67
CA TYR A 22 8.26 -11.98 10.66
C TYR A 22 7.52 -11.09 11.65
N SER A 23 6.20 -11.17 11.70
CA SER A 23 5.40 -10.50 12.74
C SER A 23 5.75 -11.03 14.13
N GLY A 24 5.91 -12.35 14.26
CA GLY A 24 6.44 -13.00 15.45
C GLY A 24 7.87 -12.54 15.78
N TYR A 25 8.74 -12.34 14.80
CA TYR A 25 10.11 -11.85 14.99
C TYR A 25 10.14 -10.42 15.54
N TYR A 26 9.34 -9.51 14.98
CA TYR A 26 9.22 -8.15 15.50
C TYR A 26 8.55 -8.10 16.88
N LEU A 27 7.55 -8.95 17.12
CA LEU A 27 6.94 -9.12 18.44
C LEU A 27 7.96 -9.65 19.46
N VAL A 28 8.74 -10.66 19.09
CA VAL A 28 9.80 -11.24 19.93
C VAL A 28 10.90 -10.21 20.16
N LEU A 29 11.33 -9.45 19.15
CA LEU A 29 12.29 -8.37 19.31
C LEU A 29 11.76 -7.26 20.22
N PHE A 30 10.49 -6.89 20.10
CA PHE A 30 9.83 -5.94 20.99
C PHE A 30 9.81 -6.46 22.43
N VAL A 31 9.42 -7.72 22.63
CA VAL A 31 9.41 -8.37 23.95
C VAL A 31 10.83 -8.47 24.50
N VAL A 32 11.82 -8.90 23.72
CA VAL A 32 13.23 -9.03 24.14
C VAL A 32 13.83 -7.66 24.46
N ALA A 33 13.60 -6.64 23.63
CA ALA A 33 14.04 -5.28 23.89
C ALA A 33 13.37 -4.74 25.16
N THR A 34 12.07 -4.99 25.35
CA THR A 34 11.33 -4.54 26.54
C THR A 34 11.83 -5.24 27.78
N MET A 35 12.11 -6.55 27.72
CA MET A 35 12.72 -7.31 28.80
C MET A 35 14.16 -6.86 29.07
N ALA A 36 14.95 -6.55 28.05
CA ALA A 36 16.32 -6.03 28.20
C ALA A 36 16.32 -4.63 28.82
N PHE A 37 15.39 -3.75 28.43
CA PHE A 37 15.19 -2.45 29.04
C PHE A 37 14.67 -2.57 30.47
N LEU A 38 13.78 -3.51 30.74
CA LEU A 38 13.29 -3.83 32.08
C LEU A 38 14.41 -4.33 32.99
N ILE A 39 15.25 -5.27 32.52
CA ILE A 39 16.41 -5.78 33.28
C ILE A 39 17.45 -4.66 33.49
N SER A 40 17.63 -3.78 32.50
CA SER A 40 18.56 -2.65 32.60
C SER A 40 17.99 -1.44 33.35
N THR A 41 16.70 -1.40 33.73
CA THR A 41 16.19 -0.37 34.65
C THR A 41 16.92 -0.39 35.99
N GLY A 42 17.42 -1.55 36.44
CA GLY A 42 18.31 -1.65 37.61
C GLY A 42 19.68 -0.98 37.42
N LEU A 43 20.17 -0.90 36.17
CA LEU A 43 21.37 -0.13 35.78
C LEU A 43 21.05 1.37 35.62
N ILE A 44 19.90 1.70 35.03
CA ILE A 44 19.43 3.09 34.86
C ILE A 44 19.14 3.73 36.22
N ALA A 45 18.59 3.00 37.19
CA ALA A 45 18.41 3.45 38.57
C ALA A 45 19.74 3.78 39.27
N LYS A 46 20.83 3.07 38.94
CA LYS A 46 22.19 3.37 39.41
C LYS A 46 22.82 4.57 38.69
N LEU A 47 22.40 4.86 37.46
CA LEU A 47 22.82 6.01 36.64
C LEU A 47 21.97 7.27 36.85
N ALA A 48 20.75 7.13 37.39
CA ALA A 48 19.80 8.18 37.70
C ALA A 48 20.36 9.39 38.50
N PRO A 49 21.30 9.23 39.47
CA PRO A 49 21.89 10.39 40.14
C PRO A 49 22.80 11.24 39.24
N TYR A 50 23.19 10.75 38.06
CA TYR A 50 24.05 11.46 37.11
C TYR A 50 23.27 12.08 35.92
N LEU A 51 21.95 11.87 35.88
CA LEU A 51 21.10 12.38 34.79
C LEU A 51 20.55 13.78 35.12
N PRO A 52 20.38 14.66 34.12
CA PRO A 52 19.78 15.97 34.30
C PRO A 52 18.37 15.90 34.93
N ASN A 53 18.04 16.84 35.81
CA ASN A 53 16.82 16.84 36.62
C ASN A 53 15.51 16.73 35.82
N ASP A 54 15.48 17.23 34.58
CA ASP A 54 14.28 17.16 33.73
C ASP A 54 14.02 15.75 33.20
N LEU A 55 15.08 14.99 32.89
CA LEU A 55 14.95 13.59 32.48
C LEU A 55 14.52 12.72 33.67
N LYS A 56 15.05 13.03 34.86
CA LYS A 56 14.72 12.35 36.11
C LYS A 56 13.24 12.49 36.48
N LYS A 57 12.64 13.68 36.29
CA LYS A 57 11.19 13.89 36.49
C LYS A 57 10.31 13.07 35.54
N VAL A 58 10.75 12.85 34.30
CA VAL A 58 10.05 11.99 33.33
C VAL A 58 10.24 10.50 33.69
N LEU A 59 11.43 10.13 34.19
CA LEU A 59 11.76 8.77 34.60
C LEU A 59 11.03 8.31 35.88
N ASP A 60 10.86 9.22 36.85
CA ASP A 60 10.22 8.91 38.13
C ASP A 60 8.68 8.88 38.04
N GLY A 61 8.08 9.47 37.00
CA GLY A 61 6.63 9.61 36.86
C GLY A 61 5.88 8.36 36.39
N SER A 62 6.55 7.39 35.76
CA SER A 62 5.91 6.17 35.24
C SER A 62 6.93 5.08 34.83
N PRO A 63 7.61 4.43 35.80
CA PRO A 63 8.68 3.46 35.54
C PRO A 63 8.23 2.25 34.70
N GLU A 64 6.94 1.92 34.72
CA GLU A 64 6.35 0.82 33.94
C GLU A 64 6.22 1.14 32.44
N PHE A 65 6.24 2.41 32.06
CA PHE A 65 5.99 2.88 30.69
C PHE A 65 7.25 3.09 29.85
N ILE A 66 8.36 3.33 30.51
CA ILE A 66 9.64 3.70 29.89
C ILE A 66 10.22 2.54 29.07
N PRO A 67 10.20 1.29 29.52
CA PRO A 67 10.76 0.17 28.76
C PRO A 67 9.99 -0.11 27.46
N PRO A 68 8.64 -0.20 27.42
CA PRO A 68 7.91 -0.36 26.16
C PRO A 68 8.10 0.82 25.19
N LEU A 69 8.16 2.05 25.72
CA LEU A 69 8.39 3.25 24.91
C LEU A 69 9.80 3.28 24.32
N LEU A 70 10.82 2.95 25.12
CA LEU A 70 12.21 2.84 24.67
C LEU A 70 12.39 1.67 23.71
N SER A 71 11.70 0.54 23.90
CA SER A 71 11.68 -0.56 22.94
C SER A 71 11.05 -0.15 21.62
N ALA A 72 9.94 0.57 21.64
CA ALA A 72 9.30 1.09 20.44
C ALA A 72 10.22 2.10 19.73
N ALA A 73 10.88 2.99 20.47
CA ALA A 73 11.86 3.94 19.93
C ALA A 73 13.14 3.26 19.41
N LEU A 74 13.63 2.22 20.09
CA LEU A 74 14.76 1.40 19.67
C LEU A 74 14.40 0.64 18.39
N LEU A 75 13.22 0.05 18.31
CA LEU A 75 12.74 -0.64 17.12
C LEU A 75 12.53 0.32 15.96
N TYR A 76 12.00 1.51 16.23
CA TYR A 76 11.91 2.59 15.25
C TYR A 76 13.30 2.98 14.72
N LYS A 77 14.29 3.13 15.59
CA LYS A 77 15.67 3.44 15.19
C LYS A 77 16.40 2.24 14.58
N ALA A 78 16.04 1.01 14.95
CA ALA A 78 16.53 -0.22 14.35
C ALA A 78 16.01 -0.35 12.91
N HIS A 79 14.83 0.18 12.62
CA HIS A 79 14.30 0.30 11.27
C HIS A 79 15.20 1.16 10.35
N ASP A 80 15.96 2.12 10.90
CA ASP A 80 16.97 2.86 10.14
C ASP A 80 18.22 2.04 9.84
N MET A 81 18.42 0.88 10.46
CA MET A 81 19.57 0.02 10.11
C MET A 81 19.32 -0.66 8.77
N ARG A 82 20.38 -0.72 7.94
CA ARG A 82 20.32 -1.26 6.57
C ARG A 82 19.77 -2.70 6.52
N PHE A 83 20.06 -3.51 7.54
CA PHE A 83 19.57 -4.88 7.65
C PHE A 83 18.05 -4.95 7.76
N PHE A 84 17.42 -4.22 8.70
CA PHE A 84 15.97 -4.20 8.86
C PHE A 84 15.28 -3.58 7.64
N ARG A 85 15.82 -2.50 7.08
CA ARG A 85 15.33 -1.93 5.81
C ARG A 85 15.33 -2.94 4.65
N GLN A 86 16.37 -3.77 4.55
CA GLN A 86 16.44 -4.82 3.52
C GLN A 86 15.50 -5.99 3.82
N LEU A 87 15.36 -6.37 5.09
CA LEU A 87 14.43 -7.41 5.54
C LEU A 87 12.97 -6.99 5.29
N ASP A 88 12.62 -5.75 5.61
CA ASP A 88 11.29 -5.20 5.42
C ASP A 88 10.97 -5.06 3.93
N ARG A 89 11.91 -4.58 3.10
CA ARG A 89 11.74 -4.60 1.64
C ARG A 89 11.56 -6.02 1.13
N PHE A 90 12.42 -6.95 1.53
CA PHE A 90 12.32 -8.35 1.12
C PHE A 90 10.97 -8.97 1.51
N ILE A 91 10.43 -8.64 2.68
CA ILE A 91 9.20 -9.24 3.21
C ILE A 91 7.97 -8.52 2.69
N VAL A 92 7.98 -7.20 2.53
CA VAL A 92 6.91 -6.46 1.85
C VAL A 92 6.85 -6.86 0.38
N ASP A 93 7.99 -6.97 -0.32
CA ASP A 93 8.06 -7.48 -1.68
C ASP A 93 7.52 -8.91 -1.76
N ARG A 94 7.81 -9.76 -0.75
CA ARG A 94 7.30 -11.14 -0.69
C ARG A 94 5.87 -11.27 -0.20
N LEU A 95 5.34 -10.31 0.56
CA LEU A 95 3.96 -10.26 1.05
C LEU A 95 3.02 -9.69 -0.02
N LEU A 96 3.53 -8.73 -0.81
CA LEU A 96 2.81 -8.14 -1.94
C LEU A 96 2.94 -9.01 -3.21
N SER A 97 4.07 -9.69 -3.45
CA SER A 97 4.22 -10.67 -4.53
C SER A 97 3.67 -12.04 -4.13
N ALA A 98 2.69 -12.63 -4.82
CA ALA A 98 2.96 -13.14 -6.15
C ALA A 98 1.73 -13.16 -7.07
N ASN A 99 0.51 -12.98 -6.56
CA ASN A 99 -0.71 -13.08 -7.37
C ASN A 99 -1.43 -11.74 -7.56
N HIS A 100 -1.43 -10.84 -6.56
CA HIS A 100 -2.08 -9.54 -6.69
C HIS A 100 -1.24 -8.54 -7.51
N LEU A 101 0.08 -8.51 -7.28
CA LEU A 101 0.98 -7.76 -8.16
C LEU A 101 0.96 -8.31 -9.59
N ALA A 102 0.68 -9.60 -9.80
CA ALA A 102 0.56 -10.14 -11.16
C ALA A 102 -0.69 -9.61 -11.87
N GLU A 103 -1.82 -9.52 -11.16
CA GLU A 103 -3.05 -8.91 -11.69
C GLU A 103 -2.88 -7.41 -11.93
N ASP A 104 -2.32 -6.66 -10.97
CA ASP A 104 -2.01 -5.23 -11.13
C ASP A 104 -0.97 -4.99 -12.24
N TYR A 105 0.02 -5.87 -12.37
CA TYR A 105 0.99 -5.86 -13.46
C TYR A 105 0.32 -6.09 -14.81
N HIS A 106 -0.54 -7.11 -14.93
CA HIS A 106 -1.26 -7.39 -16.17
C HIS A 106 -2.22 -6.25 -16.50
N GLN A 107 -2.92 -5.71 -15.51
CA GLN A 107 -3.84 -4.59 -15.67
C GLN A 107 -3.10 -3.33 -16.11
N LEU A 108 -2.01 -2.95 -15.42
CA LEU A 108 -1.21 -1.78 -15.78
C LEU A 108 -0.57 -1.95 -17.16
N LYS A 109 -0.04 -3.14 -17.47
CA LYS A 109 0.48 -3.46 -18.80
C LYS A 109 -0.58 -3.23 -19.87
N MET A 110 -1.79 -3.79 -19.68
CA MET A 110 -2.91 -3.62 -20.61
C MET A 110 -3.36 -2.17 -20.73
N LEU A 111 -3.33 -1.40 -19.64
CA LEU A 111 -3.68 0.02 -19.67
C LEU A 111 -2.64 0.84 -20.43
N LEU A 112 -1.35 0.62 -20.18
CA LEU A 112 -0.29 1.31 -20.92
C LEU A 112 -0.40 1.08 -22.44
N GLU A 113 -0.75 -0.15 -22.84
CA GLU A 113 -0.99 -0.50 -24.25
C GLU A 113 -2.19 0.27 -24.83
N ASN A 114 -3.32 0.31 -24.11
CA ASN A 114 -4.61 0.72 -24.68
C ASN A 114 -5.03 2.16 -24.38
N VAL A 115 -4.44 2.82 -23.39
CA VAL A 115 -4.96 4.11 -22.92
C VAL A 115 -4.61 5.28 -23.85
N ASP A 116 -5.42 6.33 -23.84
CA ASP A 116 -5.12 7.53 -24.62
C ASP A 116 -3.82 8.19 -24.13
N PHE A 117 -3.00 8.65 -25.09
CA PHE A 117 -1.71 9.25 -24.80
C PHE A 117 -1.63 10.65 -25.39
N PHE A 118 -1.46 11.63 -24.51
CA PHE A 118 -1.32 13.04 -24.85
C PHE A 118 0.04 13.50 -24.30
N PRO A 119 1.10 13.51 -25.13
CA PRO A 119 2.44 13.78 -24.66
C PRO A 119 2.50 15.13 -23.95
N SER A 120 3.19 15.17 -22.81
CA SER A 120 3.50 16.45 -22.17
C SER A 120 4.37 17.32 -23.09
N ARG A 121 4.43 18.62 -22.84
CA ARG A 121 5.27 19.54 -23.64
C ARG A 121 6.74 19.09 -23.68
N VAL A 122 7.23 18.54 -22.57
CA VAL A 122 8.61 18.03 -22.45
C VAL A 122 8.80 16.79 -23.33
N GLU A 123 7.87 15.84 -23.26
CA GLU A 123 7.92 14.62 -24.08
C GLU A 123 7.72 14.92 -25.57
N LEU A 124 6.88 15.91 -25.91
CA LEU A 124 6.70 16.36 -27.28
C LEU A 124 8.00 16.92 -27.87
N ILE A 125 8.70 17.79 -27.14
CA ILE A 125 9.99 18.34 -27.56
C ILE A 125 11.04 17.23 -27.71
N ALA A 126 11.10 16.29 -26.75
CA ALA A 126 12.02 15.15 -26.82
C ALA A 126 11.75 14.24 -28.03
N ASN A 127 10.47 14.00 -28.35
CA ASN A 127 10.08 13.25 -29.54
C ASN A 127 10.43 13.99 -30.84
N MET A 128 10.22 15.32 -30.90
CA MET A 128 10.60 16.11 -32.08
C MET A 128 12.11 16.09 -32.31
N LYS A 129 12.91 16.23 -31.25
CA LYS A 129 14.37 16.14 -31.33
C LYS A 129 14.83 14.79 -31.89
N LEU A 130 14.16 13.70 -31.52
CA LEU A 130 14.47 12.38 -32.07
C LEU A 130 14.20 12.31 -33.58
N MET A 131 13.19 13.02 -34.10
CA MET A 131 12.94 13.11 -35.55
C MET A 131 13.99 13.98 -36.26
N GLU A 132 14.43 15.06 -35.62
CA GLU A 132 15.50 15.94 -36.12
C GLU A 132 16.82 15.18 -36.28
N ASP A 133 17.13 14.23 -35.38
CA ASP A 133 18.31 13.36 -35.48
C ASP A 133 18.31 12.48 -36.75
N PHE A 134 17.17 12.34 -37.43
CA PHE A 134 17.02 11.66 -38.73
C PHE A 134 16.81 12.64 -39.91
N ASP A 135 17.19 13.91 -39.75
CA ASP A 135 17.05 14.99 -40.73
C ASP A 135 15.59 15.30 -41.14
N VAL A 136 14.62 15.03 -40.25
CA VAL A 136 13.20 15.34 -40.48
C VAL A 136 12.77 16.51 -39.61
N PHE A 137 12.39 17.61 -40.25
CA PHE A 137 11.98 18.84 -39.58
C PHE A 137 10.49 19.09 -39.78
N VAL A 138 9.78 19.35 -38.69
CA VAL A 138 8.33 19.65 -38.71
C VAL A 138 8.16 21.17 -38.69
N SER A 139 7.58 21.72 -39.77
CA SER A 139 7.48 23.18 -39.97
C SER A 139 6.52 23.90 -39.02
N ASN A 140 5.60 23.19 -38.36
CA ASN A 140 4.62 23.79 -37.44
C ASN A 140 4.29 22.86 -36.24
N PRO A 141 5.23 22.68 -35.29
CA PRO A 141 5.17 21.62 -34.28
C PRO A 141 4.09 21.84 -33.20
N LEU A 142 3.58 23.06 -33.03
CA LEU A 142 2.61 23.42 -31.97
C LEU A 142 1.16 23.46 -32.45
N LYS A 143 0.91 23.45 -33.77
CA LYS A 143 -0.42 23.24 -34.35
C LYS A 143 -0.52 21.76 -34.72
N GLU A 144 -0.69 20.90 -33.71
CA GLU A 144 -1.11 19.54 -34.00
C GLU A 144 -2.52 19.58 -34.59
N PRO A 145 -2.76 18.90 -35.73
CA PRO A 145 -4.12 18.76 -36.23
C PRO A 145 -4.97 18.06 -35.18
N THR A 146 -6.18 18.57 -34.96
CA THR A 146 -7.17 18.10 -33.97
C THR A 146 -7.56 16.61 -34.10
N ASP A 147 -7.13 15.94 -35.17
CA ASP A 147 -7.54 14.58 -35.58
C ASP A 147 -6.49 13.48 -35.32
N LEU A 148 -5.48 13.71 -34.48
CA LEU A 148 -4.60 12.62 -33.98
C LEU A 148 -5.34 11.82 -32.89
N HIS A 149 -6.32 11.04 -33.32
CA HIS A 149 -7.09 10.16 -32.45
C HIS A 149 -6.22 9.03 -31.87
N SER A 150 -6.69 8.45 -30.76
CA SER A 150 -6.10 7.24 -30.22
C SER A 150 -6.15 6.10 -31.25
N GLY A 151 -4.97 5.53 -31.54
CA GLY A 151 -4.81 4.48 -32.55
C GLY A 151 -3.95 4.87 -33.76
N ASP A 152 -3.64 6.15 -33.94
CA ASP A 152 -2.70 6.58 -34.98
C ASP A 152 -1.27 6.09 -34.69
N SER A 153 -0.54 5.69 -35.74
CA SER A 153 0.85 5.19 -35.67
C SER A 153 1.79 6.14 -34.97
N ILE A 154 1.63 7.44 -35.20
CA ILE A 154 2.43 8.48 -34.57
C ILE A 154 2.23 8.45 -33.05
N THR A 155 0.99 8.25 -32.58
CA THR A 155 0.68 8.13 -31.16
C THR A 155 1.35 6.89 -30.55
N VAL A 156 1.30 5.74 -31.24
CA VAL A 156 2.00 4.52 -30.78
C VAL A 156 3.51 4.71 -30.75
N TRP A 157 4.09 5.34 -31.77
CA TRP A 157 5.52 5.65 -31.81
C TRP A 157 5.95 6.56 -30.66
N ARG A 158 5.18 7.64 -30.40
CA ARG A 158 5.43 8.55 -29.26
C ARG A 158 5.32 7.84 -27.91
N LYS A 159 4.31 6.98 -27.73
CA LYS A 159 4.17 6.14 -26.54
C LYS A 159 5.41 5.28 -26.32
N VAL A 160 5.87 4.58 -27.36
CA VAL A 160 7.05 3.71 -27.30
C VAL A 160 8.30 4.52 -26.94
N SER A 161 8.54 5.66 -27.60
CA SER A 161 9.68 6.54 -27.29
C SER A 161 9.65 7.07 -25.84
N THR A 162 8.46 7.44 -25.37
CA THR A 162 8.25 7.92 -23.99
C THR A 162 8.49 6.81 -22.97
N LEU A 163 8.00 5.59 -23.22
CA LEU A 163 8.24 4.44 -22.35
C LEU A 163 9.72 4.05 -22.28
N ILE A 164 10.46 4.14 -23.39
CA ILE A 164 11.92 3.89 -23.38
C ILE A 164 12.61 4.87 -22.43
N ARG A 165 12.32 6.17 -22.54
CA ARG A 165 12.90 7.20 -21.66
C ARG A 165 12.53 7.00 -20.19
N PHE A 166 11.27 6.66 -19.92
CA PHE A 166 10.82 6.32 -18.57
C PHE A 166 11.57 5.11 -18.00
N CYS A 167 11.64 4.01 -18.76
CA CYS A 167 12.36 2.80 -18.36
C CYS A 167 13.87 3.07 -18.18
N ASP A 168 14.47 3.94 -18.99
CA ASP A 168 15.89 4.33 -18.88
C ASP A 168 16.13 5.07 -17.57
N ALA A 169 15.26 6.02 -17.23
CA ALA A 169 15.31 6.77 -15.98
C ALA A 169 15.16 5.82 -14.77
N CYS A 170 14.17 4.92 -14.79
CA CYS A 170 13.97 3.95 -13.71
C CYS A 170 15.15 2.96 -13.59
N SER A 171 15.67 2.46 -14.72
CA SER A 171 16.83 1.56 -14.72
C SER A 171 18.08 2.23 -14.12
N ALA A 172 18.29 3.51 -14.43
CA ALA A 172 19.40 4.29 -13.88
C ALA A 172 19.24 4.54 -12.37
N GLU A 173 18.03 4.84 -11.90
CA GLU A 173 17.71 4.98 -10.47
C GLU A 173 17.94 3.68 -9.69
N ASP A 174 17.46 2.54 -10.23
CA ASP A 174 17.51 1.22 -9.57
C ASP A 174 18.85 0.51 -9.73
N LYS A 175 19.72 0.99 -10.63
CA LYS A 175 20.97 0.32 -11.04
C LYS A 175 20.73 -1.12 -11.54
N ASP A 176 19.59 -1.36 -12.17
CA ASP A 176 19.23 -2.68 -12.68
C ASP A 176 19.95 -2.98 -13.99
N THR A 177 21.01 -3.80 -13.92
CA THR A 177 21.81 -4.18 -15.08
C THR A 177 21.12 -5.18 -15.99
N ARG A 178 20.11 -5.92 -15.50
CA ARG A 178 19.45 -6.99 -16.25
C ARG A 178 18.42 -6.43 -17.21
N PHE A 179 17.54 -5.56 -16.73
CA PHE A 179 16.58 -4.89 -17.61
C PHE A 179 17.24 -3.85 -18.51
N LYS A 180 18.38 -3.27 -18.08
CA LYS A 180 19.14 -2.34 -18.92
C LYS A 180 19.57 -2.95 -20.25
N ALA A 181 20.14 -4.15 -20.24
CA ALA A 181 20.54 -4.81 -21.49
C ALA A 181 19.34 -5.09 -22.43
N GLN A 182 18.19 -5.49 -21.87
CA GLN A 182 16.97 -5.68 -22.65
C GLN A 182 16.41 -4.35 -23.18
N LEU A 183 16.52 -3.29 -22.40
CA LEU A 183 16.08 -1.96 -22.77
C LEU A 183 16.96 -1.34 -23.87
N ASP A 184 18.27 -1.55 -23.80
CA ASP A 184 19.23 -1.16 -24.84
C ASP A 184 18.89 -1.84 -26.17
N GLU A 185 18.60 -3.16 -26.16
CA GLU A 185 18.15 -3.89 -27.36
C GLU A 185 16.84 -3.33 -27.92
N LEU A 186 15.84 -3.07 -27.07
CA LEU A 186 14.56 -2.49 -27.49
C LEU A 186 14.72 -1.05 -28.01
N ARG A 187 15.68 -0.29 -27.48
CA ARG A 187 16.01 1.07 -27.92
C ARG A 187 16.69 1.08 -29.28
N GLU A 188 17.66 0.19 -29.50
CA GLU A 188 18.28 0.01 -30.81
C GLU A 188 17.22 -0.39 -31.84
N GLU A 189 16.32 -1.31 -31.48
CA GLU A 189 15.25 -1.75 -32.36
C GLU A 189 14.25 -0.62 -32.69
N HIS A 190 13.89 0.19 -31.70
CA HIS A 190 13.08 1.39 -31.91
C HIS A 190 13.76 2.38 -32.85
N THR A 191 15.05 2.65 -32.65
CA THR A 191 15.86 3.56 -33.47
C THR A 191 15.94 3.06 -34.90
N ARG A 192 16.25 1.77 -35.09
CA ARG A 192 16.32 1.11 -36.40
C ARG A 192 14.99 1.21 -37.14
N ARG A 193 13.87 0.91 -36.47
CA ARG A 193 12.54 0.97 -37.07
C ARG A 193 12.09 2.40 -37.36
N THR A 194 12.44 3.34 -36.50
CA THR A 194 12.19 4.78 -36.75
C THR A 194 12.97 5.23 -37.98
N GLY A 195 14.25 4.87 -38.09
CA GLY A 195 15.09 5.18 -39.25
C GLY A 195 14.53 4.60 -40.55
N VAL A 196 14.15 3.32 -40.58
CA VAL A 196 13.51 2.69 -41.75
C VAL A 196 12.20 3.40 -42.10
N ALA A 197 11.38 3.73 -41.10
CA ALA A 197 10.12 4.41 -41.32
C ALA A 197 10.33 5.77 -41.99
N LEU A 198 11.23 6.57 -41.46
CA LEU A 198 11.53 7.91 -41.98
C LEU A 198 12.23 7.85 -43.34
N GLN A 199 13.10 6.86 -43.59
CA GLN A 199 13.69 6.63 -44.91
C GLN A 199 12.65 6.26 -45.96
N MET A 200 11.69 5.38 -45.64
CA MET A 200 10.58 5.07 -46.56
C MET A 200 9.72 6.29 -46.84
N LEU A 201 9.49 7.11 -45.82
CA LEU A 201 8.78 8.39 -45.93
C LEU A 201 9.52 9.34 -46.89
N ARG A 202 10.84 9.46 -46.73
CA ARG A 202 11.72 10.23 -47.61
C ARG A 202 11.70 9.72 -49.04
N LEU A 203 11.85 8.42 -49.26
CA LEU A 203 11.81 7.80 -50.58
C LEU A 203 10.47 8.05 -51.27
N LYS A 204 9.37 7.91 -50.54
CA LYS A 204 8.04 8.16 -51.09
C LYS A 204 7.83 9.63 -51.47
N LEU A 205 8.21 10.56 -50.59
CA LEU A 205 8.11 11.99 -50.90
C LEU A 205 9.01 12.37 -52.06
N SER A 206 10.22 11.81 -52.15
CA SER A 206 11.07 12.01 -53.32
C SER A 206 10.41 11.47 -54.59
N ALA A 207 9.79 10.29 -54.56
CA ALA A 207 9.10 9.72 -55.72
C ALA A 207 7.88 10.56 -56.15
N GLU A 208 7.09 11.06 -55.21
CA GLU A 208 5.97 11.97 -55.49
C GLU A 208 6.46 13.33 -56.04
N THR A 209 7.59 13.83 -55.52
CA THR A 209 8.24 15.06 -56.03
C THR A 209 8.77 14.86 -57.45
N PHE A 210 9.39 13.70 -57.74
CA PHE A 210 9.88 13.35 -59.08
C PHE A 210 8.72 13.18 -60.07
N GLN A 211 7.60 12.58 -59.67
CA GLN A 211 6.40 12.50 -60.52
C GLN A 211 5.77 13.88 -60.77
N GLY A 212 5.79 14.79 -59.80
CA GLY A 212 5.34 16.17 -59.98
C GLY A 212 6.24 16.97 -60.93
N ILE A 213 7.56 16.72 -60.88
CA ILE A 213 8.52 17.33 -61.81
C ILE A 213 8.38 16.74 -63.22
N GLU A 214 8.22 15.43 -63.39
CA GLU A 214 7.96 14.83 -64.70
C GLU A 214 6.66 15.34 -65.34
N GLN A 215 5.61 15.59 -64.54
CA GLN A 215 4.38 16.22 -65.03
C GLN A 215 4.52 17.71 -65.36
N GLN A 216 5.54 18.40 -64.84
CA GLN A 216 5.86 19.78 -65.20
C GLN A 216 6.87 19.90 -66.35
N VAL A 217 7.55 18.81 -66.74
CA VAL A 217 8.59 18.79 -67.79
C VAL A 217 8.01 18.47 -69.19
N ASP A 218 6.68 18.34 -69.34
CA ASP A 218 6.00 18.32 -70.65
C ASP A 218 6.03 19.68 -71.41
N HIS A 219 6.78 20.68 -70.90
CA HIS A 219 7.18 21.85 -71.68
C HIS A 219 8.71 21.97 -71.75
N PRO A 220 9.33 21.82 -72.93
CA PRO A 220 10.77 21.80 -73.06
C PRO A 220 11.33 23.23 -73.01
N HIS A 221 12.08 23.56 -71.97
CA HIS A 221 13.06 24.63 -72.02
C HIS A 221 14.47 24.03 -71.86
N PRO A 222 15.37 24.21 -72.85
CA PRO A 222 16.72 23.71 -72.75
C PRO A 222 17.60 24.69 -71.94
N LEU A 223 18.56 24.12 -71.23
CA LEU A 223 19.71 24.76 -70.59
C LEU A 223 19.50 25.24 -69.13
N GLN A 224 19.60 24.30 -68.20
CA GLN A 224 20.41 24.58 -67.01
C GLN A 224 21.01 23.29 -66.44
N LYS A 225 22.33 23.13 -66.62
CA LYS A 225 23.13 22.15 -65.89
C LYS A 225 23.05 22.50 -64.41
N VAL A 226 22.32 21.71 -63.63
CA VAL A 226 22.41 21.72 -62.17
C VAL A 226 23.61 20.85 -61.79
N PRO A 227 24.66 21.40 -61.16
CA PRO A 227 25.81 20.61 -60.73
C PRO A 227 25.45 19.79 -59.48
N ASP A 228 26.12 18.65 -59.38
CA ASP A 228 26.12 17.72 -58.26
C ASP A 228 26.16 18.44 -56.90
N GLN A 229 25.05 18.37 -56.18
CA GLN A 229 25.05 18.48 -54.72
C GLN A 229 24.17 17.35 -54.17
N GLU A 230 24.79 16.19 -53.99
CA GLU A 230 24.42 15.26 -52.91
C GLU A 230 24.65 15.95 -51.56
N LYS A 231 23.80 16.94 -51.25
CA LYS A 231 23.50 17.28 -49.88
C LYS A 231 22.23 16.53 -49.58
N HIS A 232 22.27 15.65 -48.59
CA HIS A 232 21.08 15.06 -48.00
C HIS A 232 20.11 16.20 -47.63
N ALA A 233 19.20 16.54 -48.54
CA ALA A 233 18.26 17.62 -48.32
C ALA A 233 17.39 17.25 -47.13
N ALA A 234 17.44 18.09 -46.10
CA ALA A 234 16.60 17.98 -44.91
C ALA A 234 15.14 17.93 -45.34
N LEU A 235 14.40 16.96 -44.82
CA LEU A 235 13.00 16.75 -45.20
C LEU A 235 12.13 17.67 -44.34
N ILE A 236 11.59 18.73 -44.94
CA ILE A 236 10.67 19.64 -44.27
C ILE A 236 9.24 19.19 -44.60
N LEU A 237 8.52 18.68 -43.60
CA LEU A 237 7.13 18.26 -43.77
C LEU A 237 6.17 19.21 -43.08
N THR A 238 5.01 19.43 -43.70
CA THR A 238 3.86 19.98 -42.98
C THR A 238 3.22 18.88 -42.12
N SER A 239 2.54 19.27 -41.04
CA SER A 239 1.89 18.33 -40.12
C SER A 239 0.85 17.43 -40.82
N GLU A 240 0.24 17.91 -41.90
CA GLU A 240 -0.79 17.19 -42.66
C GLU A 240 -0.18 16.13 -43.60
N GLU A 241 0.90 16.45 -44.30
CA GLU A 241 1.64 15.53 -45.18
C GLU A 241 2.26 14.38 -44.39
N LEU A 242 2.86 14.71 -43.24
CA LEU A 242 3.39 13.72 -42.31
C LEU A 242 2.29 12.75 -41.86
N ASN A 243 1.09 13.26 -41.58
CA ASN A 243 -0.02 12.44 -41.11
C ASN A 243 -0.57 11.52 -42.22
N ARG A 244 -0.70 12.02 -43.45
CA ARG A 244 -1.18 11.24 -44.61
C ARG A 244 -0.22 10.11 -45.00
N THR A 245 1.08 10.38 -45.04
CA THR A 245 2.11 9.38 -45.37
C THR A 245 2.35 8.40 -44.23
N SER A 246 2.36 8.89 -42.98
CA SER A 246 2.32 8.07 -41.77
C SER A 246 1.20 7.04 -41.82
N LYS A 247 -0.03 7.41 -42.18
CA LYS A 247 -1.19 6.48 -42.26
C LYS A 247 -1.03 5.34 -43.27
N LEU A 248 -0.16 5.48 -44.27
CA LEU A 248 0.10 4.42 -45.26
C LEU A 248 1.26 3.52 -44.82
N LEU A 249 2.31 4.12 -44.26
CA LEU A 249 3.45 3.40 -43.70
C LEU A 249 3.09 2.64 -42.41
N SER A 250 2.14 3.19 -41.66
CA SER A 250 1.64 2.68 -40.41
C SER A 250 1.10 1.27 -40.52
N LYS A 251 0.37 0.94 -41.59
CA LYS A 251 -0.23 -0.39 -41.74
C LYS A 251 0.82 -1.51 -41.67
N TYR A 252 2.05 -1.25 -42.11
CA TYR A 252 3.15 -2.20 -42.08
C TYR A 252 3.95 -2.16 -40.77
N LEU A 253 4.09 -0.98 -40.16
CA LEU A 253 4.88 -0.80 -38.94
C LEU A 253 4.09 -0.99 -37.64
N ILE A 254 2.76 -0.87 -37.65
CA ILE A 254 1.89 -0.93 -36.46
C ILE A 254 2.03 -2.28 -35.75
N ALA A 255 2.06 -3.40 -36.47
CA ALA A 255 2.18 -4.73 -35.84
C ALA A 255 3.48 -4.86 -35.06
N ASP A 256 4.54 -4.28 -35.59
CA ASP A 256 5.87 -4.31 -35.02
C ASP A 256 6.02 -3.32 -33.86
N TYR A 257 5.49 -2.09 -33.98
CA TYR A 257 5.40 -1.16 -32.86
C TYR A 257 4.49 -1.67 -31.74
N LYS A 258 3.44 -2.45 -32.03
CA LYS A 258 2.63 -3.12 -31.01
C LYS A 258 3.43 -4.15 -30.21
N LYS A 259 4.33 -4.92 -30.85
CA LYS A 259 5.23 -5.84 -30.14
C LYS A 259 6.20 -5.08 -29.23
N LEU A 260 6.82 -4.00 -29.74
CA LEU A 260 7.68 -3.12 -28.94
C LEU A 260 6.92 -2.52 -27.76
N MET A 261 5.73 -1.99 -28.02
CA MET A 261 4.85 -1.43 -27.00
C MET A 261 4.53 -2.45 -25.91
N SER A 262 4.21 -3.70 -26.28
CA SER A 262 3.90 -4.73 -25.28
C SER A 262 5.12 -5.13 -24.44
N ALA A 263 6.31 -5.20 -25.05
CA ALA A 263 7.55 -5.48 -24.34
C ALA A 263 7.93 -4.34 -23.38
N LEU A 264 7.84 -3.08 -23.84
CA LEU A 264 8.12 -1.91 -23.01
C LEU A 264 7.07 -1.69 -21.94
N SER A 265 5.79 -1.93 -22.23
CA SER A 265 4.72 -1.85 -21.24
C SER A 265 4.89 -2.91 -20.15
N ALA A 266 5.39 -4.09 -20.50
CA ALA A 266 5.77 -5.11 -19.52
C ALA A 266 6.92 -4.62 -18.62
N ILE A 267 7.99 -4.04 -19.19
CA ILE A 267 9.11 -3.53 -18.41
C ILE A 267 8.68 -2.32 -17.54
N ALA A 268 7.92 -1.39 -18.09
CA ALA A 268 7.40 -0.23 -17.38
C ALA A 268 6.46 -0.64 -16.24
N ALA A 269 5.52 -1.55 -16.51
CA ALA A 269 4.66 -2.11 -15.47
C ALA A 269 5.48 -2.82 -14.39
N HIS A 270 6.57 -3.49 -14.76
CA HIS A 270 7.48 -4.09 -13.78
C HIS A 270 8.12 -3.01 -12.90
N TYR A 271 8.71 -1.96 -13.49
CA TYR A 271 9.33 -0.87 -12.75
C TYR A 271 8.35 -0.10 -11.87
N VAL A 272 7.08 0.01 -12.24
CA VAL A 272 6.06 0.67 -11.42
C VAL A 272 5.62 -0.26 -10.27
N ILE A 273 5.12 -1.45 -10.60
CA ILE A 273 4.49 -2.37 -9.62
C ILE A 273 5.48 -2.89 -8.60
N TYR A 274 6.71 -3.21 -9.01
CA TYR A 274 7.71 -3.81 -8.13
C TYR A 274 8.67 -2.79 -7.48
N SER A 275 8.39 -1.49 -7.61
CA SER A 275 9.19 -0.44 -6.93
C SER A 275 8.80 -0.19 -5.48
N GLY A 276 7.78 -0.90 -4.97
CA GLY A 276 7.32 -0.78 -3.59
C GLY A 276 6.83 0.64 -3.27
N PRO A 277 7.45 1.37 -2.32
CA PRO A 277 7.00 2.72 -1.91
C PRO A 277 7.20 3.80 -2.98
N ASP A 278 7.98 3.54 -4.03
CA ASP A 278 8.14 4.47 -5.15
C ASP A 278 7.08 4.25 -6.25
N SER A 279 6.19 3.26 -6.10
CA SER A 279 5.20 2.87 -7.13
C SER A 279 4.23 3.98 -7.45
N GLY A 280 3.71 4.70 -6.44
CA GLY A 280 2.86 5.87 -6.63
C GLY A 280 3.58 6.99 -7.38
N ARG A 281 4.86 7.25 -7.05
CA ARG A 281 5.68 8.26 -7.72
C ARG A 281 5.92 7.91 -9.18
N ARG A 282 6.28 6.65 -9.48
CA ARG A 282 6.56 6.16 -10.84
C ARG A 282 5.31 6.13 -11.71
N LEU A 283 4.16 5.73 -11.15
CA LEU A 283 2.89 5.83 -11.86
C LEU A 283 2.56 7.28 -12.20
N LYS A 284 2.77 8.20 -11.24
CA LYS A 284 2.56 9.63 -11.46
C LYS A 284 3.48 10.18 -12.56
N GLN A 285 4.74 9.76 -12.62
CA GLN A 285 5.64 10.13 -13.72
C GLN A 285 5.08 9.72 -15.09
N LEU A 286 4.51 8.52 -15.22
CA LEU A 286 3.85 8.10 -16.47
C LEU A 286 2.62 8.96 -16.80
N VAL A 287 1.82 9.31 -15.79
CA VAL A 287 0.69 10.24 -15.96
C VAL A 287 1.18 11.62 -16.42
N ASP A 288 2.20 12.17 -15.77
CA ASP A 288 2.81 13.46 -16.08
C ASP A 288 3.49 13.46 -17.48
N SER A 289 3.98 12.32 -17.95
CA SER A 289 4.50 12.14 -19.32
C SER A 289 3.41 12.09 -20.39
N GLY A 290 2.15 11.86 -20.02
CA GLY A 290 1.00 11.95 -20.93
C GLY A 290 0.09 10.72 -21.00
N PHE A 291 0.33 9.68 -20.20
CA PHE A 291 -0.56 8.52 -20.13
C PHE A 291 -1.78 8.84 -19.27
N GLN A 292 -2.93 9.05 -19.91
CA GLN A 292 -4.16 9.32 -19.17
C GLN A 292 -4.73 8.03 -18.55
N GLY A 293 -5.65 8.12 -17.60
CA GLY A 293 -6.45 6.98 -17.13
C GLY A 293 -5.70 5.82 -16.45
N LEU A 294 -4.42 5.98 -16.10
CA LEU A 294 -3.63 4.93 -15.44
C LEU A 294 -4.05 4.67 -13.97
N GLY A 295 -4.91 5.52 -13.41
CA GLY A 295 -5.35 5.44 -12.02
C GLY A 295 -4.32 6.01 -11.03
N SER A 296 -4.47 5.65 -9.75
CA SER A 296 -3.55 6.05 -8.68
C SER A 296 -3.32 4.90 -7.70
N PHE A 297 -2.08 4.71 -7.24
CA PHE A 297 -1.81 3.87 -6.07
C PHE A 297 -2.13 4.65 -4.79
N ARG A 298 -2.99 4.11 -3.92
CA ARG A 298 -3.32 4.74 -2.62
C ARG A 298 -2.59 4.07 -1.45
N GLU A 299 -1.29 4.24 -1.35
CA GLU A 299 -0.50 3.51 -0.35
C GLU A 299 -1.02 3.61 1.11
N LEU A 300 -0.95 2.49 1.84
CA LEU A 300 -1.07 2.46 3.30
C LEU A 300 0.23 2.99 3.90
N THR A 301 0.40 4.30 3.84
CA THR A 301 1.57 4.96 4.43
C THR A 301 1.64 4.66 5.93
N PHE A 302 2.84 4.47 6.47
CA PHE A 302 3.09 4.29 7.91
C PHE A 302 2.38 5.34 8.79
N HIS A 303 2.26 6.58 8.29
CA HIS A 303 1.51 7.65 8.96
C HIS A 303 0.02 7.32 9.17
N LYS A 304 -0.62 6.64 8.23
CA LYS A 304 -2.01 6.17 8.38
C LYS A 304 -2.12 5.08 9.45
N ILE A 305 -1.15 4.16 9.51
CA ILE A 305 -1.08 3.13 10.58
C ILE A 305 -0.94 3.80 11.95
N ILE A 306 0.00 4.75 12.09
CA ILE A 306 0.18 5.49 13.35
C ILE A 306 -1.09 6.26 13.70
N LEU A 307 -1.71 6.93 12.73
CA LEU A 307 -2.94 7.69 12.96
C LEU A 307 -4.07 6.78 13.47
N VAL A 308 -4.24 5.59 12.87
CA VAL A 308 -5.22 4.58 13.30
C VAL A 308 -4.93 4.14 14.74
N LEU A 309 -3.68 3.78 15.05
CA LEU A 309 -3.29 3.38 16.40
C LEU A 309 -3.53 4.50 17.43
N ALA A 310 -3.08 5.72 17.12
CA ALA A 310 -3.22 6.88 17.99
C ALA A 310 -4.69 7.27 18.21
N ALA A 311 -5.51 7.24 17.17
CA ALA A 311 -6.94 7.54 17.26
C ALA A 311 -7.68 6.51 18.13
N VAL A 312 -7.42 5.20 17.92
CA VAL A 312 -8.03 4.14 18.74
C VAL A 312 -7.59 4.25 20.18
N PHE A 313 -6.29 4.39 20.40
CA PHE A 313 -5.70 4.48 21.73
C PHE A 313 -6.27 5.68 22.48
N THR A 314 -6.30 6.87 21.86
CA THR A 314 -6.81 8.09 22.50
C THR A 314 -8.31 7.99 22.78
N CYS A 315 -9.10 7.47 21.84
CA CYS A 315 -10.54 7.29 22.02
C CYS A 315 -10.84 6.30 23.15
N ALA A 316 -10.17 5.15 23.17
CA ALA A 316 -10.30 4.16 24.25
C ALA A 316 -9.85 4.75 25.59
N LEU A 317 -8.67 5.37 25.64
CA LEU A 317 -8.13 5.97 26.86
C LEU A 317 -9.12 6.97 27.46
N VAL A 318 -9.62 7.92 26.68
CA VAL A 318 -10.54 8.96 27.15
C VAL A 318 -11.87 8.36 27.62
N LEU A 319 -12.51 7.52 26.81
CA LEU A 319 -13.83 6.96 27.15
C LEU A 319 -13.77 6.03 28.36
N PHE A 320 -12.80 5.12 28.42
CA PHE A 320 -12.65 4.21 29.55
C PHE A 320 -12.13 4.94 30.80
N TYR A 321 -11.28 5.96 30.66
CA TYR A 321 -10.83 6.75 31.81
C TYR A 321 -11.97 7.53 32.43
N ILE A 322 -12.79 8.22 31.63
CA ILE A 322 -14.00 8.91 32.13
C ILE A 322 -14.92 7.89 32.83
N ARG A 323 -15.10 6.70 32.25
CA ARG A 323 -15.93 5.65 32.86
C ARG A 323 -15.38 5.17 34.21
N PHE A 324 -14.09 4.90 34.33
CA PHE A 324 -13.53 4.45 35.61
C PHE A 324 -13.43 5.59 36.61
N ALA A 325 -12.99 6.78 36.20
CA ALA A 325 -12.87 7.93 37.09
C ALA A 325 -14.22 8.44 37.62
N SER A 326 -15.29 8.36 36.83
CA SER A 326 -16.61 8.91 37.22
C SER A 326 -17.54 7.90 37.88
N PHE A 327 -17.35 6.60 37.63
CA PHE A 327 -18.32 5.57 38.01
C PHE A 327 -17.72 4.35 38.70
N SER A 328 -16.39 4.26 38.87
CA SER A 328 -15.83 3.29 39.80
C SER A 328 -15.21 4.02 40.98
N GLU A 329 -15.40 3.49 42.19
CA GLU A 329 -14.68 3.93 43.39
C GLU A 329 -13.16 3.61 43.30
N MET A 330 -12.63 3.42 42.09
CA MET A 330 -11.22 3.13 41.88
C MET A 330 -10.38 4.39 42.08
N PRO A 331 -9.21 4.26 42.74
CA PRO A 331 -8.20 5.31 42.72
C PRO A 331 -7.88 5.74 41.29
N SER A 332 -7.74 7.05 41.07
CA SER A 332 -7.49 7.66 39.75
C SER A 332 -6.29 7.05 39.02
N GLU A 333 -5.25 6.67 39.75
CA GLU A 333 -4.06 5.99 39.23
C GLU A 333 -4.37 4.60 38.65
N LYS A 334 -5.14 3.79 39.38
CA LYS A 334 -5.55 2.45 38.92
C LYS A 334 -6.51 2.53 37.74
N ALA A 335 -7.43 3.48 37.77
CA ALA A 335 -8.33 3.77 36.66
C ALA A 335 -7.53 4.12 35.39
N PHE A 336 -6.54 5.01 35.51
CA PHE A 336 -5.69 5.42 34.39
C PHE A 336 -4.89 4.26 33.79
N ILE A 337 -4.22 3.46 34.62
CA ILE A 337 -3.45 2.28 34.17
C ILE A 337 -4.36 1.27 33.44
N LEU A 338 -5.55 1.02 33.97
CA LEU A 338 -6.52 0.10 33.35
C LEU A 338 -7.00 0.63 31.98
N SER A 339 -7.33 1.92 31.89
CA SER A 339 -7.74 2.56 30.63
C SER A 339 -6.65 2.51 29.57
N ILE A 340 -5.39 2.67 29.97
CA ILE A 340 -4.24 2.52 29.08
C ILE A 340 -4.16 1.09 28.55
N ASN A 341 -4.22 0.09 29.42
CA ASN A 341 -4.10 -1.31 29.01
C ASN A 341 -5.21 -1.67 28.01
N ILE A 342 -6.44 -1.25 28.30
CA ILE A 342 -7.57 -1.40 27.40
C ILE A 342 -7.32 -0.68 26.08
N GLY A 343 -6.81 0.56 26.11
CA GLY A 343 -6.48 1.33 24.92
C GLY A 343 -5.43 0.68 24.04
N ILE A 344 -4.37 0.11 24.64
CA ILE A 344 -3.33 -0.62 23.90
C ILE A 344 -3.93 -1.87 23.25
N ILE A 345 -4.72 -2.65 23.98
CA ILE A 345 -5.36 -3.88 23.46
C ILE A 345 -6.22 -3.55 22.25
N TYR A 346 -7.14 -2.58 22.38
CA TYR A 346 -8.02 -2.22 21.27
C TYR A 346 -7.28 -1.57 20.11
N ALA A 347 -6.21 -0.80 20.34
CA ALA A 347 -5.40 -0.24 19.26
C ALA A 347 -4.73 -1.34 18.43
N PHE A 348 -4.12 -2.34 19.09
CA PHE A 348 -3.53 -3.48 18.38
C PHE A 348 -4.59 -4.37 17.74
N SER A 349 -5.73 -4.64 18.39
CA SER A 349 -6.84 -5.38 17.77
C SER A 349 -7.40 -4.66 16.53
N ALA A 350 -7.56 -3.33 16.60
CA ALA A 350 -7.95 -2.52 15.45
C ALA A 350 -6.93 -2.61 14.31
N LEU A 351 -5.63 -2.55 14.63
CA LEU A 351 -4.58 -2.70 13.64
C LEU A 351 -4.63 -4.07 12.97
N CYS A 352 -4.77 -5.17 13.73
CA CYS A 352 -4.90 -6.51 13.18
C CYS A 352 -6.13 -6.66 12.28
N GLY A 353 -7.27 -6.13 12.72
CA GLY A 353 -8.50 -6.10 11.93
C GLY A 353 -8.36 -5.27 10.67
N ALA A 354 -7.73 -4.09 10.74
CA ALA A 354 -7.50 -3.21 9.62
C ALA A 354 -6.50 -3.79 8.61
N LEU A 355 -5.40 -4.40 9.07
CA LEU A 355 -4.40 -5.04 8.20
C LEU A 355 -4.98 -6.20 7.39
N ILE A 356 -5.76 -7.06 8.04
CA ILE A 356 -6.44 -8.15 7.35
C ILE A 356 -7.56 -7.60 6.48
N GLY A 357 -8.38 -6.70 7.02
CA GLY A 357 -9.49 -6.06 6.32
C GLY A 357 -9.08 -5.22 5.10
N SER A 358 -7.87 -4.66 5.09
CA SER A 358 -7.28 -3.93 3.98
C SER A 358 -6.76 -4.84 2.87
N SER A 359 -6.83 -6.16 3.04
CA SER A 359 -6.45 -7.10 2.00
C SER A 359 -7.47 -7.06 0.86
N ARG A 360 -7.03 -6.61 -0.32
CA ARG A 360 -7.82 -6.59 -1.56
C ARG A 360 -8.42 -7.96 -1.90
N ARG A 361 -7.74 -9.05 -1.53
CA ARG A 361 -8.23 -10.43 -1.72
C ARG A 361 -9.56 -10.67 -1.03
N LEU A 362 -9.75 -10.16 0.18
CA LEU A 362 -11.01 -10.33 0.93
C LEU A 362 -12.15 -9.58 0.25
N LYS A 363 -11.84 -8.45 -0.39
CA LYS A 363 -12.82 -7.66 -1.11
C LYS A 363 -13.26 -8.30 -2.43
N VAL A 364 -12.33 -8.89 -3.17
CA VAL A 364 -12.57 -9.49 -4.51
C VAL A 364 -13.11 -10.93 -4.41
N SER A 365 -12.89 -11.63 -3.30
CA SER A 365 -13.39 -13.00 -3.11
C SER A 365 -14.92 -13.07 -3.20
N GLU A 366 -15.43 -13.91 -4.10
CA GLU A 366 -16.86 -14.21 -4.23
C GLU A 366 -17.37 -14.93 -2.96
N GLU A 367 -16.62 -15.90 -2.47
CA GLU A 367 -16.93 -16.61 -1.22
C GLU A 367 -16.55 -15.81 0.02
N ILE A 368 -17.28 -16.04 1.13
CA ILE A 368 -17.01 -15.40 2.41
C ILE A 368 -15.76 -16.01 3.05
N PRO A 369 -14.66 -15.25 3.19
CA PRO A 369 -13.37 -15.78 3.62
C PRO A 369 -13.29 -15.90 5.16
N TRP A 370 -14.17 -16.70 5.77
CA TRP A 370 -14.31 -16.83 7.23
C TRP A 370 -12.99 -17.09 7.98
N GLY A 371 -12.08 -17.86 7.39
CA GLY A 371 -10.76 -18.13 7.98
C GLY A 371 -9.91 -16.88 8.22
N TRP A 372 -10.08 -15.83 7.40
CA TRP A 372 -9.36 -14.58 7.57
C TRP A 372 -9.96 -13.70 8.66
N TYR A 373 -11.28 -13.68 8.78
CA TYR A 373 -11.95 -12.99 9.89
C TYR A 373 -11.61 -13.65 11.22
N PHE A 374 -11.58 -14.98 11.25
CA PHE A 374 -11.13 -15.74 12.41
C PHE A 374 -9.66 -15.45 12.75
N LEU A 375 -8.79 -15.36 11.74
CA LEU A 375 -7.39 -14.97 11.93
C LEU A 375 -7.27 -13.56 12.52
N ALA A 376 -8.06 -12.61 12.05
CA ALA A 376 -8.10 -11.25 12.61
C ALA A 376 -8.50 -11.27 14.09
N GLY A 377 -9.56 -11.99 14.42
CA GLY A 377 -9.95 -12.21 15.81
C GLY A 377 -8.85 -12.86 16.64
N PHE A 378 -8.20 -13.91 16.11
CA PHE A 378 -7.12 -14.60 16.81
C PHE A 378 -5.92 -13.68 17.08
N LEU A 379 -5.53 -12.84 16.12
CA LEU A 379 -4.48 -11.83 16.34
C LEU A 379 -4.90 -10.78 17.38
N GLY A 380 -6.17 -10.37 17.39
CA GLY A 380 -6.74 -9.52 18.44
C GLY A 380 -6.68 -10.17 19.82
N TRP A 381 -6.98 -11.48 19.91
CA TRP A 381 -6.84 -12.27 21.12
C TRP A 381 -5.37 -12.38 21.58
N CYS A 382 -4.43 -12.58 20.66
CA CYS A 382 -3.00 -12.55 20.97
C CYS A 382 -2.57 -11.18 21.51
N ALA A 383 -3.06 -10.08 20.94
CA ALA A 383 -2.78 -8.74 21.45
C ALA A 383 -3.26 -8.55 22.89
N TRP A 384 -4.48 -9.00 23.19
CA TRP A 384 -4.99 -9.05 24.56
C TRP A 384 -4.09 -9.87 25.49
N LEU A 385 -3.70 -11.07 25.06
CA LEU A 385 -2.86 -11.97 25.86
C LEU A 385 -1.49 -11.33 26.14
N SER A 386 -0.86 -10.73 25.14
CA SER A 386 0.43 -10.05 25.27
C SER A 386 0.38 -8.89 26.25
N VAL A 387 -0.62 -8.01 26.16
CA VAL A 387 -0.76 -6.88 27.09
C VAL A 387 -1.08 -7.37 28.50
N THR A 388 -1.93 -8.39 28.64
CA THR A 388 -2.28 -8.97 29.94
C THR A 388 -1.08 -9.64 30.61
N MET A 389 -0.23 -10.32 29.83
CA MET A 389 1.04 -10.85 30.34
C MET A 389 2.00 -9.74 30.74
N LEU A 390 2.22 -8.73 29.87
CA LEU A 390 3.14 -7.63 30.15
C LEU A 390 2.79 -6.84 31.41
N THR A 391 1.48 -6.62 31.63
CA THR A 391 0.98 -5.91 32.83
C THR A 391 1.09 -6.76 34.10
N ARG A 392 1.10 -8.09 33.98
CA ARG A 392 1.26 -9.01 35.11
C ARG A 392 2.72 -9.22 35.48
N PHE A 393 3.61 -9.33 34.49
CA PHE A 393 5.02 -9.64 34.67
C PHE A 393 5.93 -8.41 34.75
N SER A 394 5.41 -7.26 35.21
CA SER A 394 6.27 -6.11 35.51
C SER A 394 7.30 -6.54 36.56
N PRO A 395 8.58 -6.70 36.18
CA PRO A 395 9.55 -7.41 36.99
C PRO A 395 9.88 -6.57 38.22
N LYS A 396 9.56 -7.12 39.39
CA LYS A 396 10.25 -6.69 40.61
C LYS A 396 11.71 -7.12 40.47
N PRO A 397 12.69 -6.22 40.66
CA PRO A 397 14.12 -6.46 40.37
C PRO A 397 14.78 -7.55 41.24
N THR A 398 14.02 -8.25 42.09
CA THR A 398 14.52 -9.18 43.11
C THR A 398 14.24 -10.65 42.81
N ASN A 399 13.38 -10.97 41.83
CA ASN A 399 12.89 -12.34 41.67
C ASN A 399 13.70 -13.11 40.62
N GLY A 400 14.35 -14.20 41.02
CA GLY A 400 15.17 -15.04 40.12
C GLY A 400 14.34 -15.76 39.04
N LEU A 401 15.01 -16.36 38.04
CA LEU A 401 14.36 -17.09 36.93
C LEU A 401 13.33 -18.15 37.41
N VAL A 402 13.57 -18.79 38.56
CA VAL A 402 12.65 -19.80 39.12
C VAL A 402 11.34 -19.19 39.62
N GLU A 403 11.38 -17.99 40.20
CA GLU A 403 10.17 -17.29 40.65
C GLU A 403 9.37 -16.75 39.46
N PHE A 404 10.06 -16.27 38.42
CA PHE A 404 9.44 -15.90 37.15
C PHE A 404 8.66 -17.07 36.51
N TRP A 405 9.24 -18.28 36.45
CA TRP A 405 8.54 -19.46 35.94
C TRP A 405 7.33 -19.86 36.79
N LYS A 406 7.43 -19.76 38.13
CA LYS A 406 6.29 -20.00 39.03
C LYS A 406 5.18 -18.96 38.84
N GLU A 407 5.52 -17.71 38.60
CA GLU A 407 4.55 -16.66 38.29
C GLU A 407 3.85 -16.92 36.94
N ILE A 408 4.58 -17.41 35.93
CA ILE A 408 4.01 -17.83 34.65
C ILE A 408 3.05 -19.02 34.83
N GLU A 409 3.47 -20.04 35.58
CA GLU A 409 2.64 -21.22 35.85
C GLU A 409 1.35 -20.82 36.59
N PHE A 410 1.46 -19.96 37.61
CA PHE A 410 0.30 -19.40 38.30
C PHE A 410 -0.60 -18.59 37.37
N PHE A 411 -0.02 -17.74 36.52
CA PHE A 411 -0.79 -16.98 35.54
C PHE A 411 -1.59 -17.89 34.60
N ILE A 412 -0.96 -18.92 34.03
CA ILE A 412 -1.61 -19.84 33.08
C ILE A 412 -2.71 -20.65 33.77
N THR A 413 -2.45 -21.16 34.98
CA THR A 413 -3.35 -22.09 35.66
C THR A 413 -4.53 -21.45 36.36
N THR A 414 -4.39 -20.22 36.87
CA THR A 414 -5.43 -19.57 37.69
C THR A 414 -5.87 -18.20 37.18
N ASP A 415 -4.93 -17.29 36.91
CA ASP A 415 -5.28 -15.90 36.56
C ASP A 415 -5.88 -15.80 35.15
N LEU A 416 -5.33 -16.55 34.19
CA LEU A 416 -5.76 -16.56 32.80
C LEU A 416 -7.22 -17.01 32.65
N ILE A 417 -7.64 -18.06 33.36
CA ILE A 417 -9.02 -18.57 33.31
C ILE A 417 -10.00 -17.48 33.77
N SER A 418 -9.67 -16.75 34.83
CA SER A 418 -10.54 -15.69 35.37
C SER A 418 -10.65 -14.48 34.45
N ARG A 419 -9.61 -14.22 33.64
CA ARG A 419 -9.55 -13.07 32.73
C ARG A 419 -9.93 -13.41 31.29
N PHE A 420 -9.94 -14.69 30.91
CA PHE A 420 -10.18 -15.16 29.55
C PHE A 420 -11.43 -14.55 28.89
N PRO A 421 -12.58 -14.37 29.58
CA PRO A 421 -13.75 -13.77 28.95
C PRO A 421 -13.50 -12.34 28.41
N TRP A 422 -12.61 -11.57 29.04
CA TRP A 422 -12.21 -10.22 28.57
C TRP A 422 -11.45 -10.22 27.25
N SER A 423 -11.02 -11.37 26.75
CA SER A 423 -10.41 -11.50 25.43
C SER A 423 -11.44 -11.50 24.28
N ILE A 424 -12.71 -11.82 24.58
CA ILE A 424 -13.80 -11.95 23.60
C ILE A 424 -14.08 -10.61 22.89
N PRO A 425 -14.17 -9.45 23.58
CA PRO A 425 -14.35 -8.16 22.93
C PRO A 425 -13.21 -7.81 21.96
N ALA A 426 -11.94 -8.09 22.32
CA ALA A 426 -10.79 -7.84 21.45
C ALA A 426 -10.84 -8.71 20.17
N PHE A 427 -11.18 -9.99 20.32
CA PHE A 427 -11.41 -10.91 19.20
C PHE A 427 -12.53 -10.42 18.28
N MET A 428 -13.70 -10.09 18.85
CA MET A 428 -14.87 -9.64 18.10
C MET A 428 -14.63 -8.31 17.40
N PHE A 429 -13.88 -7.40 18.03
CA PHE A 429 -13.54 -6.10 17.46
C PHE A 429 -12.66 -6.22 16.22
N ALA A 430 -11.58 -7.01 16.29
CA ALA A 430 -10.70 -7.23 15.14
C ALA A 430 -11.43 -7.95 14.00
N THR A 431 -12.25 -8.95 14.33
CA THR A 431 -13.11 -9.68 13.38
C THR A 431 -14.12 -8.74 12.71
N GLY A 432 -14.77 -7.89 13.50
CA GLY A 432 -15.77 -6.93 13.04
C GLY A 432 -15.19 -5.91 12.08
N ILE A 433 -14.02 -5.35 12.39
CA ILE A 433 -13.31 -4.43 11.48
C ILE A 433 -12.99 -5.15 10.17
N ALA A 434 -12.40 -6.35 10.21
CA ALA A 434 -12.05 -7.09 9.01
C ALA A 434 -13.28 -7.50 8.16
N LEU A 435 -14.40 -7.82 8.81
CA LEU A 435 -15.65 -8.16 8.12
C LEU A 435 -16.27 -6.94 7.45
N LEU A 436 -16.38 -5.84 8.19
CA LEU A 436 -17.04 -4.62 7.71
C LEU A 436 -16.25 -3.94 6.59
N THR A 437 -14.92 -4.07 6.53
CA THR A 437 -14.15 -3.56 5.38
C THR A 437 -14.52 -4.24 4.07
N ARG A 438 -14.97 -5.49 4.09
CA ARG A 438 -15.46 -6.18 2.88
C ARG A 438 -16.87 -5.75 2.51
N ILE A 439 -17.76 -5.58 3.50
CA ILE A 439 -19.16 -5.22 3.26
C ILE A 439 -19.17 -3.82 2.64
N ASN A 440 -19.45 -3.75 1.35
CA ASN A 440 -19.59 -2.49 0.66
C ASN A 440 -20.85 -1.82 1.23
N PRO A 441 -20.78 -0.62 1.81
CA PRO A 441 -21.94 0.01 2.41
C PRO A 441 -22.99 0.18 1.32
N LEU A 442 -24.23 -0.14 1.67
CA LEU A 442 -25.39 -0.17 0.79
C LEU A 442 -25.37 1.02 -0.19
N THR A 443 -25.18 0.69 -1.47
CA THR A 443 -25.19 1.57 -2.65
C THR A 443 -23.98 2.49 -2.83
N LYS A 444 -23.23 2.24 -3.91
CA LYS A 444 -22.30 3.16 -4.63
C LYS A 444 -22.92 4.54 -5.00
N ARG A 445 -24.12 4.88 -4.52
CA ARG A 445 -24.96 5.98 -5.01
C ARG A 445 -25.26 7.09 -3.99
N ARG A 446 -24.85 6.95 -2.71
CA ARG A 446 -24.96 8.04 -1.72
C ARG A 446 -23.58 8.42 -1.17
N ARG A 447 -23.03 9.47 -1.77
CA ARG A 447 -21.72 10.05 -1.45
C ARG A 447 -21.72 10.71 -0.06
N ASP A 448 -20.70 10.33 0.70
CA ASP A 448 -19.89 11.12 1.64
C ASP A 448 -20.13 11.02 3.16
N ILE A 449 -21.32 10.71 3.70
CA ILE A 449 -21.50 10.65 5.17
C ILE A 449 -22.21 9.38 5.67
N GLN A 450 -23.17 8.85 4.90
CA GLN A 450 -23.92 7.65 5.31
C GLN A 450 -23.09 6.36 5.52
N PRO A 451 -22.03 6.05 4.75
CA PRO A 451 -21.31 4.79 4.94
C PRO A 451 -20.56 4.73 6.29
N HIS A 452 -19.97 5.84 6.72
CA HIS A 452 -19.25 5.92 8.00
C HIS A 452 -20.17 5.73 9.20
N ILE A 453 -21.40 6.27 9.14
CA ILE A 453 -22.39 6.10 10.20
C ILE A 453 -22.85 4.63 10.26
N SER A 454 -23.12 4.00 9.11
CA SER A 454 -23.53 2.60 9.09
C SER A 454 -22.45 1.65 9.61
N ASP A 455 -21.18 1.92 9.29
CA ASP A 455 -20.04 1.14 9.76
C ASP A 455 -19.83 1.28 11.25
N GLY A 456 -19.97 2.51 11.77
CA GLY A 456 -19.95 2.77 13.20
C GLY A 456 -21.06 2.00 13.93
N ILE A 457 -22.30 2.06 13.42
CA ILE A 457 -23.44 1.35 14.04
C ILE A 457 -23.20 -0.17 14.02
N ALA A 458 -22.78 -0.72 12.88
CA ALA A 458 -22.53 -2.14 12.73
C ALA A 458 -21.40 -2.63 13.66
N LEU A 459 -20.28 -1.91 13.72
CA LEU A 459 -19.19 -2.24 14.63
C LEU A 459 -19.62 -2.10 16.11
N GLY A 460 -20.46 -1.10 16.41
CA GLY A 460 -21.13 -0.92 17.69
C GLY A 460 -21.88 -2.17 18.13
N PHE A 461 -22.73 -2.73 17.26
CA PHE A 461 -23.45 -3.97 17.55
C PHE A 461 -22.55 -5.19 17.67
N VAL A 462 -21.47 -5.28 16.88
CA VAL A 462 -20.49 -6.38 17.00
C VAL A 462 -19.80 -6.34 18.36
N LEU A 463 -19.33 -5.17 18.80
CA LEU A 463 -18.66 -5.04 20.09
C LEU A 463 -19.62 -5.22 21.27
N LEU A 464 -20.85 -4.72 21.15
CA LEU A 464 -21.92 -4.96 22.11
C LEU A 464 -22.16 -6.48 22.27
N THR A 465 -22.32 -7.20 21.16
CA THR A 465 -22.51 -8.66 21.18
C THR A 465 -21.32 -9.36 21.85
N GLY A 466 -20.09 -8.93 21.54
CA GLY A 466 -18.88 -9.43 22.18
C GLY A 466 -18.84 -9.18 23.69
N LEU A 467 -19.29 -8.00 24.15
CA LEU A 467 -19.41 -7.67 25.56
C LEU A 467 -20.45 -8.56 26.27
N TRP A 468 -21.62 -8.76 25.67
CA TRP A 468 -22.64 -9.64 26.25
C TRP A 468 -22.19 -11.10 26.34
N ILE A 469 -21.51 -11.61 25.31
CA ILE A 469 -20.91 -12.96 25.35
C ILE A 469 -19.84 -13.04 26.46
N CYS A 470 -19.01 -12.00 26.61
CA CYS A 470 -18.03 -11.90 27.70
C CYS A 470 -18.71 -12.00 29.09
N LEU A 471 -19.81 -11.28 29.30
CA LEU A 471 -20.55 -11.28 30.55
C LEU A 471 -21.22 -12.63 30.83
N ILE A 472 -21.82 -13.26 29.81
CA ILE A 472 -22.38 -14.61 29.91
C ILE A 472 -21.29 -15.62 30.26
N ALA A 473 -20.12 -15.53 29.64
CA ALA A 473 -18.97 -16.39 29.93
C ALA A 473 -18.47 -16.18 31.37
N HIS A 474 -18.37 -14.93 31.85
CA HIS A 474 -18.03 -14.64 33.24
C HIS A 474 -19.00 -15.28 34.24
N HIS A 475 -20.31 -15.23 33.94
CA HIS A 475 -21.34 -15.84 34.77
C HIS A 475 -21.27 -17.37 34.74
N GLY A 476 -21.17 -17.97 33.56
CA GLY A 476 -21.07 -19.43 33.39
C GLY A 476 -19.81 -20.03 34.02
N MET A 477 -18.69 -19.30 33.98
CA MET A 477 -17.43 -19.70 34.59
C MET A 477 -17.34 -19.38 36.09
N ARG A 478 -18.36 -18.76 36.70
CA ARG A 478 -18.38 -18.34 38.11
C ARG A 478 -17.11 -17.61 38.54
N THR A 479 -16.68 -16.68 37.70
CA THR A 479 -15.50 -15.86 38.00
C THR A 479 -15.78 -14.91 39.16
N SER A 480 -14.73 -14.45 39.85
CA SER A 480 -14.86 -13.47 40.95
C SER A 480 -15.53 -12.15 40.53
N PHE A 481 -15.51 -11.83 39.22
CA PHE A 481 -16.27 -10.72 38.64
C PHE A 481 -17.78 -10.96 38.69
N ALA A 482 -18.22 -12.18 38.42
CA ALA A 482 -19.63 -12.54 38.45
C ALA A 482 -20.21 -12.49 39.86
N ASP A 483 -19.48 -12.99 40.84
CA ASP A 483 -19.94 -13.01 42.24
C ASP A 483 -20.07 -11.60 42.85
N LYS A 484 -19.24 -10.64 42.39
CA LYS A 484 -19.20 -9.27 42.93
C LYS A 484 -20.09 -8.28 42.19
N ASN A 485 -20.20 -8.40 40.86
CA ASN A 485 -20.77 -7.35 40.01
C ASN A 485 -22.02 -7.79 39.24
N LEU A 486 -22.27 -9.10 39.11
CA LEU A 486 -23.41 -9.62 38.33
C LEU A 486 -24.58 -10.12 39.19
N THR A 487 -24.44 -10.14 40.53
CA THR A 487 -25.50 -10.56 41.44
C THR A 487 -25.69 -9.58 42.61
N PRO A 488 -26.89 -8.98 42.76
CA PRO A 488 -28.00 -8.95 41.78
C PRO A 488 -27.58 -8.14 40.54
N LEU A 489 -28.05 -8.51 39.34
CA LEU A 489 -27.72 -7.84 38.07
C LEU A 489 -27.88 -6.33 38.22
N ASP A 490 -26.76 -5.61 38.35
CA ASP A 490 -26.76 -4.16 38.32
C ASP A 490 -27.01 -3.74 36.85
N LEU A 491 -28.29 -3.58 36.52
CA LEU A 491 -28.75 -3.23 35.18
C LEU A 491 -28.17 -1.89 34.72
N SER A 492 -27.92 -0.97 35.66
CA SER A 492 -27.26 0.32 35.40
C SER A 492 -25.83 0.10 34.89
N PHE A 493 -25.03 -0.70 35.60
CA PHE A 493 -23.66 -1.02 35.18
C PHE A 493 -23.61 -1.64 33.78
N LEU A 494 -24.54 -2.55 33.47
CA LEU A 494 -24.64 -3.22 32.18
C LEU A 494 -25.01 -2.26 31.05
N LEU A 495 -26.01 -1.40 31.26
CA LEU A 495 -26.45 -0.41 30.27
C LEU A 495 -25.37 0.63 29.99
N GLU A 496 -24.70 1.13 31.03
CA GLU A 496 -23.62 2.10 30.90
C GLU A 496 -22.40 1.50 30.19
N SER A 497 -21.97 0.30 30.59
CA SER A 497 -20.83 -0.37 29.94
C SER A 497 -21.14 -0.67 28.47
N SER A 498 -22.38 -1.08 28.18
CA SER A 498 -22.87 -1.27 26.81
C SER A 498 -22.85 0.03 26.01
N ALA A 499 -23.28 1.14 26.60
CA ALA A 499 -23.27 2.46 25.95
C ALA A 499 -21.85 2.93 25.65
N VAL A 500 -20.92 2.82 26.60
CA VAL A 500 -19.50 3.20 26.41
C VAL A 500 -18.86 2.35 25.31
N CYS A 501 -19.05 1.03 25.34
CA CYS A 501 -18.54 0.14 24.30
C CYS A 501 -19.14 0.45 22.92
N PHE A 502 -20.44 0.73 22.85
CA PHE A 502 -21.10 1.09 21.60
C PHE A 502 -20.56 2.40 21.03
N VAL A 503 -20.45 3.46 21.85
CA VAL A 503 -19.91 4.77 21.42
C VAL A 503 -18.47 4.64 20.96
N PHE A 504 -17.63 3.90 21.71
CA PHE A 504 -16.27 3.61 21.32
C PHE A 504 -16.21 2.94 19.94
N ALA A 505 -16.91 1.81 19.77
CA ALA A 505 -16.95 1.09 18.51
C ALA A 505 -17.56 1.90 17.37
N PHE A 506 -18.52 2.78 17.65
CA PHE A 506 -19.11 3.67 16.65
C PHE A 506 -18.08 4.65 16.09
N VAL A 507 -17.34 5.35 16.96
CA VAL A 507 -16.30 6.32 16.56
C VAL A 507 -15.18 5.62 15.76
N ILE A 508 -14.77 4.43 16.23
CA ILE A 508 -13.75 3.64 15.54
C ILE A 508 -14.27 3.11 14.21
N GLY A 509 -15.49 2.60 14.15
CA GLY A 509 -16.07 2.05 12.93
C GLY A 509 -16.22 3.11 11.84
N GLY A 510 -16.65 4.32 12.21
CA GLY A 510 -16.76 5.43 11.26
C GLY A 510 -15.43 5.91 10.69
N THR A 511 -14.31 5.71 11.40
CA THR A 511 -13.00 6.21 10.99
C THR A 511 -12.12 5.13 10.36
N ILE A 512 -11.91 4.01 11.04
CA ILE A 512 -10.92 2.98 10.67
C ILE A 512 -11.40 2.11 9.52
N ILE A 513 -12.68 1.76 9.48
CA ILE A 513 -13.22 0.93 8.39
C ILE A 513 -13.11 1.70 7.08
N GLY A 514 -13.34 3.02 7.09
CA GLY A 514 -13.09 3.89 5.94
C GLY A 514 -11.64 3.84 5.46
N ILE A 515 -10.68 4.05 6.37
CA ILE A 515 -9.24 4.00 6.05
C ILE A 515 -8.84 2.62 5.50
N ALA A 516 -9.30 1.54 6.13
CA ALA A 516 -8.99 0.18 5.72
C ALA A 516 -9.64 -0.19 4.37
N ARG A 517 -10.84 0.34 4.06
CA ARG A 517 -11.46 0.22 2.73
C ARG A 517 -10.73 1.01 1.67
N ASP A 518 -10.36 2.27 1.95
CA ASP A 518 -9.57 3.10 1.03
C ASP A 518 -8.26 2.42 0.65
N VAL A 519 -7.70 1.64 1.57
CA VAL A 519 -6.49 0.84 1.34
C VAL A 519 -6.81 -0.47 0.64
N ALA A 520 -7.90 -1.16 0.97
CA ALA A 520 -8.32 -2.32 0.18
C ALA A 520 -8.58 -1.95 -1.29
N GLU A 521 -8.95 -0.69 -1.54
CA GLU A 521 -9.11 -0.08 -2.86
C GLU A 521 -7.81 0.43 -3.48
N SER A 522 -6.69 0.41 -2.75
CA SER A 522 -5.44 1.06 -3.15
C SER A 522 -4.58 0.32 -4.19
N GLY A 523 -5.14 -0.69 -4.86
CA GLY A 523 -4.54 -1.24 -6.07
C GLY A 523 -4.53 -0.22 -7.20
N LEU A 524 -4.21 -0.63 -8.44
CA LEU A 524 -4.35 0.24 -9.59
C LEU A 524 -5.85 0.59 -9.78
N ALA A 525 -6.31 1.64 -9.09
CA ALA A 525 -7.69 2.09 -9.11
C ALA A 525 -7.91 2.82 -10.42
N VAL A 526 -8.28 2.07 -11.46
CA VAL A 526 -8.77 2.65 -12.70
C VAL A 526 -10.09 3.32 -12.35
N GLU A 527 -10.15 4.65 -12.46
CA GLU A 527 -11.44 5.33 -12.51
C GLU A 527 -12.23 4.67 -13.64
N GLN A 528 -13.26 3.90 -13.30
CA GLN A 528 -14.25 3.48 -14.28
C GLN A 528 -14.90 4.76 -14.78
N ARG A 529 -14.36 5.33 -15.88
CA ARG A 529 -15.12 6.27 -16.70
C ARG A 529 -16.38 5.49 -17.08
N GLU A 530 -17.52 5.92 -16.55
CA GLU A 530 -18.82 5.48 -17.05
C GLU A 530 -18.81 5.80 -18.55
N LEU A 531 -18.72 4.75 -19.37
CA LEU A 531 -18.87 4.81 -20.81
C LEU A 531 -20.33 5.09 -21.16
#